data_AF-A0A401FJG7-F1
#
_entry.id   AF-A0A401FJG7-F1
#
_cell.length_a   1.000
_cell.length_b   1.000
_cell.length_c   1.000
_cell.angle_alpha   90.00
_cell.angle_beta   90.00
_cell.angle_gamma   90.00
#
_symmetry.space_group_name_H-M   'P 1'
#
loop_
_entity.id
_entity.type
_entity.pdbx_description
1 polymer ?
#
loop_
_entity_poly.entity_id
_entity_poly.type
_entity_poly.pdbx_seq_one_letter_code
_entity_poly.pdbx_strand_id
1 'polypeptide(L)'
;MGESLPTIKHFDTEDRVIFLSSFSKILMPTLRLGWLVASESIIHQLYKLKEAVDLEVPNLTASAVNQYLEHNDLDAHIDQLIGAYAVKRQVMFDALNKEMPAGVQATCPDGGFFTWLTVPDNINTTELLYQWQLQMLISHMCHQRTFMPLKIILMECA
;
A
#
# COMPACT_ATOMS: atom_id res chain seq x y z
N MET A 1 -6.72 -5.69 -14.53
CA MET A 1 -6.74 -5.26 -13.12
C MET A 1 -7.69 -6.17 -12.38
N GLY A 2 -7.42 -6.45 -11.11
CA GLY A 2 -8.28 -7.31 -10.30
C GLY A 2 -9.70 -6.77 -10.15
N GLU A 3 -10.63 -7.67 -9.87
CA GLU A 3 -12.00 -7.31 -9.50
C GLU A 3 -12.04 -6.66 -8.11
N SER A 4 -12.92 -5.68 -7.92
CA SER A 4 -13.14 -5.09 -6.60
C SER A 4 -13.89 -6.09 -5.71
N LEU A 5 -13.17 -6.69 -4.76
CA LEU A 5 -13.75 -7.67 -3.83
C LEU A 5 -14.36 -6.96 -2.61
N PRO A 6 -15.47 -7.49 -2.06
CA PRO A 6 -16.03 -6.98 -0.82
C PRO A 6 -15.01 -7.08 0.32
N THR A 7 -14.95 -6.04 1.15
CA THR A 7 -14.03 -5.98 2.30
C THR A 7 -14.45 -6.97 3.39
N ILE A 8 -13.55 -7.34 4.30
CA ILE A 8 -13.91 -8.21 5.43
C ILE A 8 -15.02 -7.58 6.29
N LYS A 9 -15.04 -6.24 6.42
CA LYS A 9 -16.08 -5.52 7.17
C LYS A 9 -17.47 -5.69 6.55
N HIS A 10 -17.57 -5.90 5.23
CA HIS A 10 -18.85 -6.18 4.56
C HIS A 10 -19.52 -7.44 5.12
N PHE A 11 -18.74 -8.44 5.54
CA PHE A 11 -19.24 -9.72 6.08
C PHE A 11 -19.35 -9.73 7.62
N ASP A 12 -19.02 -8.64 8.28
CA ASP A 12 -18.97 -8.56 9.73
C ASP A 12 -20.39 -8.42 10.31
N THR A 13 -20.87 -9.50 10.91
CA THR A 13 -22.19 -9.55 11.59
C THR A 13 -22.08 -9.43 13.11
N GLU A 14 -20.86 -9.51 13.65
CA GLU A 14 -20.59 -9.54 15.09
C GLU A 14 -19.79 -8.31 15.56
N ASP A 15 -19.62 -7.31 14.69
CA ASP A 15 -18.98 -6.03 15.00
C ASP A 15 -17.53 -6.15 15.52
N ARG A 16 -16.80 -7.15 14.99
CA ARG A 16 -15.41 -7.47 15.39
C ARG A 16 -14.37 -6.81 14.51
N VAL A 17 -14.77 -6.34 13.33
CA VAL A 17 -13.84 -5.85 12.32
C VAL A 17 -13.70 -4.34 12.45
N ILE A 18 -12.46 -3.88 12.61
CA ILE A 18 -12.07 -2.48 12.45
C ILE A 18 -11.57 -2.31 11.02
N PHE A 19 -12.35 -1.61 10.20
CA PHE A 19 -11.96 -1.24 8.85
C PHE A 19 -11.14 0.04 8.87
N LEU A 20 -10.01 0.06 8.16
CA LEU A 20 -9.13 1.22 8.04
C LEU A 20 -9.01 1.61 6.57
N SER A 21 -9.02 2.92 6.29
CA SER A 21 -8.78 3.47 4.96
C SER A 21 -8.03 4.79 5.02
N SER A 22 -7.39 5.16 3.91
CA SER A 22 -6.53 6.35 3.86
C SER A 22 -6.55 7.01 2.49
N PHE A 23 -6.46 8.34 2.49
CA PHE A 23 -6.29 9.14 1.29
C PHE A 23 -4.87 9.11 0.71
N SER A 24 -3.92 8.44 1.37
CA SER A 24 -2.50 8.55 1.02
C SER A 24 -2.16 8.03 -0.39
N LYS A 25 -2.96 7.12 -0.93
CA LYS A 25 -2.72 6.43 -2.22
C LYS A 25 -3.74 6.81 -3.29
N ILE A 26 -4.80 7.51 -2.88
CA ILE A 26 -5.94 7.89 -3.75
C ILE A 26 -6.07 9.40 -3.94
N LEU A 27 -5.45 10.22 -3.09
CA LEU A 27 -5.36 11.67 -3.27
C LEU A 27 -3.91 12.13 -3.11
N MET A 28 -3.43 12.23 -1.87
CA MET A 28 -2.08 12.71 -1.60
C MET A 28 -1.61 12.28 -0.20
N PRO A 29 -0.40 11.70 -0.06
CA PRO A 29 0.12 11.21 1.22
C PRO A 29 0.38 12.30 2.26
N THR A 30 0.67 13.52 1.83
CA THR A 30 0.97 14.65 2.71
C THR A 30 -0.26 15.20 3.43
N LEU A 31 -1.47 14.79 3.04
CA LEU A 31 -2.70 15.15 3.77
C LEU A 31 -2.75 14.51 5.16
N ARG A 32 -2.04 13.39 5.38
CA ARG A 32 -2.07 12.63 6.66
C ARG A 32 -3.50 12.29 7.11
N LEU A 33 -4.42 12.15 6.16
CA LEU A 33 -5.84 11.93 6.41
C LEU A 33 -6.22 10.47 6.09
N GLY A 34 -7.04 9.91 6.96
CA GLY A 34 -7.66 8.60 6.81
C GLY A 34 -8.88 8.50 7.70
N TRP A 35 -9.59 7.39 7.59
CA TRP A 35 -10.77 7.12 8.38
C TRP A 35 -10.79 5.66 8.80
N LEU A 36 -11.59 5.38 9.81
CA LEU A 36 -11.84 4.04 10.30
C LEU A 36 -13.33 3.83 10.51
N VAL A 37 -13.78 2.60 10.36
CA VAL A 37 -15.16 2.17 10.64
C VAL A 37 -15.08 0.98 11.58
N ALA A 38 -15.69 1.11 12.75
CA ALA A 38 -15.70 0.11 13.80
C ALA A 38 -17.00 0.21 14.61
N SER A 39 -17.23 -0.73 15.52
CA SER A 39 -18.37 -0.68 16.43
C SER A 39 -18.28 0.51 17.38
N GLU A 40 -19.44 1.03 17.80
CA GLU A 40 -19.56 2.23 18.63
C GLU A 40 -18.72 2.13 19.92
N SER A 41 -18.73 0.95 20.56
CA SER A 41 -17.95 0.70 21.78
C SER A 41 -16.44 0.84 21.57
N ILE A 42 -15.93 0.45 20.40
CA ILE A 42 -14.53 0.61 20.01
C ILE A 42 -14.25 2.08 19.66
N ILE A 43 -15.13 2.73 18.89
CA ILE A 43 -14.98 4.14 18.53
C ILE A 43 -14.86 5.03 19.77
N HIS A 44 -15.69 4.81 20.79
CA HIS A 44 -15.61 5.57 22.05
C HIS A 44 -14.27 5.42 22.77
N GLN A 45 -13.67 4.23 22.74
CA GLN A 45 -12.35 4.01 23.34
C GLN A 45 -11.25 4.66 22.50
N LEU A 46 -11.33 4.53 21.18
CA LEU A 46 -10.39 5.16 20.24
C LEU A 46 -10.42 6.68 20.33
N TYR A 47 -11.60 7.27 20.52
CA TYR A 47 -11.75 8.72 20.65
C TYR A 47 -10.98 9.25 21.87
N LYS A 48 -11.09 8.59 23.02
CA LYS A 48 -10.31 8.95 24.22
C LYS A 48 -8.80 8.85 24.00
N LEU A 49 -8.35 7.84 23.25
CA LEU A 49 -6.94 7.68 22.90
C LEU A 49 -6.48 8.77 21.92
N LYS A 50 -7.30 9.11 20.92
CA LYS A 50 -7.04 10.17 19.96
C LYS A 50 -6.88 11.52 20.68
N GLU A 51 -7.82 11.84 21.58
CA GLU A 51 -7.76 13.07 22.36
C GLU A 51 -6.44 13.20 23.16
N ALA A 52 -5.96 12.10 23.73
CA ALA A 52 -4.72 12.09 24.49
C ALA A 52 -3.44 12.20 23.62
N VAL A 53 -3.48 11.81 22.35
CA VAL A 53 -2.30 11.75 21.47
C VAL A 53 -2.16 13.00 20.62
N ASP A 54 -3.22 13.43 19.96
CA ASP A 54 -3.16 14.50 18.95
C ASP A 54 -4.42 15.39 18.94
N LEU A 55 -5.31 15.24 19.93
CA LEU A 55 -6.56 15.99 20.12
C LEU A 55 -7.57 15.80 18.99
N GLU A 56 -7.25 16.28 17.79
CA GLU A 56 -8.13 16.27 16.63
C GLU A 56 -7.34 16.08 15.33
N VAL A 57 -8.07 15.91 14.23
CA VAL A 57 -7.46 15.93 12.89
C VAL A 57 -7.31 17.40 12.46
N PRO A 58 -6.25 17.77 11.70
CA PRO A 58 -6.11 19.14 11.20
C PRO A 58 -7.35 19.62 10.44
N ASN A 59 -8.07 20.59 11.02
CA ASN A 59 -9.34 21.10 10.49
C ASN A 59 -9.24 21.64 9.06
N LEU A 60 -8.14 22.33 8.72
CA LEU A 60 -7.91 22.84 7.37
C LEU A 60 -7.87 21.70 6.34
N THR A 61 -7.17 20.61 6.66
CA THR A 61 -7.03 19.46 5.74
C THR A 61 -8.35 18.70 5.61
N ALA A 62 -9.06 18.50 6.72
CA ALA A 62 -10.38 17.88 6.70
C ALA A 62 -11.38 18.69 5.86
N SER A 63 -11.39 20.03 6.01
CA SER A 63 -12.25 20.92 5.23
C SER A 63 -11.90 20.95 3.74
N ALA A 64 -10.61 20.98 3.41
CA ALA A 64 -10.16 20.94 2.01
C ALA A 64 -10.56 19.63 1.32
N VAL A 65 -10.41 18.50 2.01
CA VAL A 65 -10.86 17.20 1.48
C VAL A 65 -12.37 17.14 1.36
N ASN A 66 -13.12 17.67 2.34
CA ASN A 66 -14.58 17.73 2.26
C ASN A 66 -15.04 18.52 1.03
N GLN A 67 -14.51 19.72 0.82
CA GLN A 67 -14.81 20.52 -0.37
C GLN A 67 -14.41 19.80 -1.66
N TYR A 68 -13.27 19.11 -1.69
CA TYR A 68 -12.89 18.32 -2.85
C TYR A 68 -13.91 17.22 -3.16
N LEU A 69 -14.35 16.46 -2.15
CA LEU A 69 -15.31 15.37 -2.31
C LEU A 69 -16.72 15.86 -2.70
N GLU A 70 -17.09 17.08 -2.30
CA GLU A 70 -18.36 17.70 -2.71
C GLU A 70 -18.38 18.10 -4.19
N HIS A 71 -17.23 18.45 -4.77
CA HIS A 71 -17.14 19.02 -6.11
C HIS A 71 -16.51 18.08 -7.15
N ASN A 72 -16.02 16.91 -6.74
CA ASN A 72 -15.33 15.96 -7.62
C ASN A 72 -15.82 14.54 -7.40
N ASP A 73 -15.85 13.76 -8.48
CA ASP A 73 -16.13 12.33 -8.43
C ASP A 73 -14.85 11.56 -8.06
N LEU A 74 -14.80 11.07 -6.82
CA LEU A 74 -13.66 10.31 -6.32
C LEU A 74 -13.50 8.97 -7.04
N ASP A 75 -14.60 8.31 -7.42
CA ASP A 75 -14.55 7.01 -8.07
C ASP A 75 -13.96 7.15 -9.47
N ALA A 76 -14.40 8.17 -10.23
CA ALA A 76 -13.81 8.49 -11.53
C ALA A 76 -12.31 8.85 -11.43
N HIS A 77 -11.90 9.53 -10.36
CA HIS A 77 -10.48 9.81 -10.11
C HIS A 77 -9.69 8.52 -9.83
N ILE A 78 -10.23 7.62 -9.01
CA ILE A 78 -9.61 6.34 -8.71
C ILE A 78 -9.47 5.47 -9.97
N ASP A 79 -10.47 5.44 -10.84
CA ASP A 79 -10.39 4.70 -12.11
C ASP A 79 -9.25 5.21 -13.02
N GLN A 80 -9.05 6.52 -13.08
CA GLN A 80 -7.92 7.12 -13.80
C GLN A 80 -6.57 6.69 -13.18
N LEU A 81 -6.47 6.69 -11.84
CA LEU A 81 -5.27 6.22 -11.15
C LEU A 81 -5.01 4.74 -11.45
N ILE A 82 -6.02 3.88 -11.37
CA ILE A 82 -5.91 2.45 -11.69
C ILE A 82 -5.37 2.26 -13.12
N GLY A 83 -5.88 3.01 -14.09
CA GLY A 83 -5.37 3.00 -15.47
C GLY A 83 -3.88 3.36 -15.55
N ALA A 84 -3.47 4.45 -14.89
CA ALA A 84 -2.07 4.87 -14.86
C ALA A 84 -1.15 3.82 -14.20
N TYR A 85 -1.56 3.22 -13.09
CA TYR A 85 -0.79 2.17 -12.41
C TYR A 85 -0.77 0.85 -13.18
N ALA A 86 -1.79 0.54 -13.98
CA ALA A 86 -1.79 -0.62 -14.87
C ALA A 86 -0.66 -0.56 -15.90
N VAL A 87 -0.42 0.62 -16.49
CA VAL A 87 0.67 0.83 -17.44
C VAL A 87 2.02 0.63 -16.75
N LYS A 88 2.24 1.25 -15.59
CA LYS A 88 3.49 1.08 -14.82
C LYS A 88 3.74 -0.38 -14.47
N ARG A 89 2.70 -1.06 -13.97
CA ARG A 89 2.75 -2.49 -13.65
C ARG A 89 3.21 -3.29 -14.86
N GLN A 90 2.59 -3.09 -16.02
CA GLN A 90 2.94 -3.84 -17.23
C GLN A 90 4.41 -3.63 -17.61
N VAL A 91 4.88 -2.38 -17.63
CA VAL A 91 6.28 -2.05 -17.94
C VAL A 91 7.24 -2.74 -16.98
N MET A 92 6.94 -2.75 -15.68
CA MET A 92 7.74 -3.46 -14.69
C MET A 92 7.75 -4.97 -14.94
N PHE A 93 6.60 -5.60 -15.21
CA PHE A 93 6.53 -7.04 -15.49
C PHE A 93 7.29 -7.43 -16.75
N ASP A 94 7.20 -6.63 -17.81
CA ASP A 94 7.92 -6.87 -19.06
C ASP A 94 9.44 -6.80 -18.81
N ALA A 95 9.90 -5.83 -18.04
CA ALA A 95 11.31 -5.72 -17.65
C ALA A 95 11.76 -6.89 -16.76
N LEU A 96 10.95 -7.29 -15.78
CA LEU A 96 11.24 -8.43 -14.92
C LEU A 96 11.35 -9.72 -15.72
N ASN A 97 10.41 -9.99 -16.63
CA ASN A 97 10.41 -11.19 -17.44
C ASN A 97 11.61 -11.25 -18.41
N LYS A 98 12.09 -10.09 -18.87
CA LYS A 98 13.22 -10.01 -19.79
C LYS A 98 14.58 -10.13 -19.11
N GLU A 99 14.74 -9.50 -17.94
CA GLU A 99 16.05 -9.30 -17.31
C GLU A 99 16.30 -10.24 -16.13
N MET A 100 15.28 -10.90 -15.57
CA MET A 100 15.46 -11.75 -14.40
C MET A 100 16.18 -13.07 -14.74
N PRO A 101 17.18 -13.46 -13.94
CA PRO A 101 17.90 -14.71 -14.14
C PRO A 101 17.02 -15.92 -13.82
N ALA A 102 17.39 -17.07 -14.39
CA ALA A 102 16.68 -18.32 -14.15
C ALA A 102 16.60 -18.65 -12.65
N GLY A 103 15.41 -19.04 -12.19
CA GLY A 103 15.15 -19.39 -10.79
C GLY A 103 14.60 -18.25 -9.93
N VAL A 104 14.57 -17.00 -10.43
CA VAL A 104 13.87 -15.90 -9.77
C VAL A 104 12.42 -15.87 -10.23
N GLN A 105 11.48 -15.73 -9.29
CA GLN A 105 10.05 -15.69 -9.56
C GLN A 105 9.45 -14.38 -9.03
N ALA A 106 8.65 -13.70 -9.84
CA ALA A 106 7.89 -12.52 -9.42
C ALA A 106 6.43 -12.89 -9.14
N THR A 107 5.86 -12.38 -8.06
CA THR A 107 4.39 -12.38 -7.89
C THR A 107 3.74 -11.50 -8.93
N CYS A 108 2.52 -11.81 -9.39
CA CYS A 108 1.76 -10.96 -10.29
C CYS A 108 0.51 -10.42 -9.56
N PRO A 109 0.61 -9.28 -8.84
CA PRO A 109 -0.46 -8.82 -7.97
C PRO A 109 -1.59 -8.19 -8.77
N ASP A 110 -2.83 -8.50 -8.40
CA ASP A 110 -4.02 -7.97 -9.08
C ASP A 110 -4.29 -6.48 -8.78
N GLY A 111 -3.62 -5.92 -7.78
CA GLY A 111 -3.64 -4.51 -7.42
C GLY A 111 -2.49 -4.10 -6.49
N GLY A 112 -2.45 -2.82 -6.12
CA GLY A 112 -1.38 -2.26 -5.28
C GLY A 112 -0.17 -1.76 -6.06
N PHE A 113 0.92 -1.50 -5.34
CA PHE A 113 2.10 -0.76 -5.83
C PHE A 113 3.37 -1.61 -5.85
N PHE A 114 3.32 -2.81 -5.30
CA PHE A 114 4.51 -3.62 -5.05
C PHE A 114 4.39 -4.99 -5.68
N THR A 115 5.52 -5.47 -6.21
CA THR A 115 5.72 -6.88 -6.54
C THR A 115 6.80 -7.48 -5.67
N TRP A 116 6.77 -8.81 -5.55
CA TRP A 116 7.58 -9.59 -4.65
C TRP A 116 8.40 -10.60 -5.45
N LEU A 117 9.72 -10.53 -5.33
CA LEU A 117 10.64 -11.44 -6.02
C LEU A 117 11.13 -12.54 -5.08
N THR A 118 10.79 -13.79 -5.37
CA THR A 118 11.33 -14.97 -4.70
C THR A 118 12.60 -15.42 -5.40
N VAL A 119 13.71 -15.48 -4.67
CA VAL A 119 15.01 -15.94 -5.18
C VAL A 119 15.32 -17.37 -4.73
N PRO A 120 16.23 -18.09 -5.43
CA PRO A 120 16.70 -19.40 -5.00
C PRO A 120 17.27 -19.43 -3.58
N ASP A 121 17.10 -20.56 -2.91
CA ASP A 121 17.44 -20.78 -1.48
C ASP A 121 18.91 -20.55 -1.14
N ASN A 122 19.79 -20.68 -2.11
CA ASN A 122 21.23 -20.47 -1.94
C ASN A 122 21.64 -18.99 -2.01
N ILE A 123 20.71 -18.06 -2.19
CA ILE A 123 20.96 -16.61 -2.26
C ILE A 123 20.50 -15.94 -0.97
N ASN A 124 21.43 -15.31 -0.24
CA ASN A 124 21.09 -14.45 0.88
C ASN A 124 20.76 -13.04 0.39
N THR A 125 19.47 -12.68 0.37
CA THR A 125 19.01 -11.36 -0.10
C THR A 125 19.51 -10.20 0.77
N THR A 126 19.82 -10.45 2.05
CA THR A 126 20.41 -9.46 2.96
C THR A 126 21.79 -9.03 2.50
N GLU A 127 22.63 -10.04 2.22
CA GLU A 127 24.01 -9.81 1.81
C GLU A 127 24.04 -9.18 0.42
N LEU A 128 23.15 -9.64 -0.48
CA LEU A 128 22.96 -9.05 -1.79
C LEU A 128 22.61 -7.55 -1.70
N LEU A 129 21.69 -7.16 -0.80
CA LEU A 129 21.34 -5.76 -0.56
C LEU A 129 22.56 -4.94 -0.11
N TYR A 130 23.31 -5.44 0.87
CA TYR A 130 24.49 -4.75 1.40
C TYR A 130 25.58 -4.58 0.32
N GLN A 131 25.79 -5.60 -0.52
CA GLN A 131 26.74 -5.51 -1.64
C GLN A 131 26.32 -4.48 -2.68
N TRP A 132 25.02 -4.39 -3.00
CA TRP A 132 24.50 -3.46 -4.01
C TRP A 132 24.45 -2.00 -3.56
N GLN A 133 24.16 -1.74 -2.29
CA GLN A 133 24.19 -0.37 -1.73
C GLN A 133 25.55 0.30 -1.86
N LEU A 134 26.64 -0.47 -2.01
CA LEU A 134 28.00 0.04 -2.19
C LEU A 134 28.36 0.35 -3.65
N GLN A 135 27.57 -0.10 -4.64
CA GLN A 135 27.95 -0.04 -6.06
C GLN A 135 27.06 0.85 -6.94
N MET A 136 25.78 1.08 -6.62
CA MET A 136 24.92 2.00 -7.40
C MET A 136 23.82 2.70 -6.59
N LEU A 137 23.51 3.93 -7.02
CA LEU A 137 22.47 4.85 -6.53
C LEU A 137 21.04 4.43 -6.99
N ILE A 138 20.69 3.14 -6.91
CA ILE A 138 19.33 2.66 -7.22
C ILE A 138 18.66 2.20 -5.91
N SER A 139 17.63 2.95 -5.50
CA SER A 139 16.83 2.68 -4.30
C SER A 139 15.87 1.50 -4.53
N HIS A 140 16.32 0.27 -4.32
CA HIS A 140 15.44 -0.87 -4.10
C HIS A 140 15.24 -1.10 -2.59
N MET A 141 13.99 -1.11 -2.13
CA MET A 141 13.68 -1.35 -0.72
C MET A 141 13.64 -2.85 -0.43
N CYS A 142 14.73 -3.41 0.10
CA CYS A 142 14.67 -4.71 0.75
C CYS A 142 14.21 -4.51 2.21
N HIS A 143 12.92 -4.70 2.49
CA HIS A 143 12.37 -4.52 3.83
C HIS A 143 12.42 -5.83 4.62
N GLN A 144 13.30 -5.92 5.63
CA GLN A 144 13.49 -7.13 6.47
C GLN A 144 12.59 -7.20 7.72
N ARG A 145 11.59 -6.32 7.87
CA ARG A 145 10.86 -6.19 9.14
C ARG A 145 9.45 -6.76 9.17
N THR A 146 9.01 -7.47 8.14
CA THR A 146 7.81 -8.31 8.22
C THR A 146 8.23 -9.73 8.60
N PHE A 147 7.53 -10.30 9.59
CA PHE A 147 7.76 -11.60 10.25
C PHE A 147 7.60 -12.80 9.28
N MET A 148 8.39 -12.88 8.21
CA MET A 148 8.43 -14.01 7.27
C MET A 148 9.88 -14.28 6.82
N PRO A 149 10.26 -15.55 6.60
CA PRO A 149 11.65 -15.93 6.36
C PRO A 149 12.18 -15.38 5.02
N LEU A 150 13.00 -14.32 5.11
CA LEU A 150 14.21 -14.03 4.32
C LEU A 150 14.37 -14.71 2.94
N LYS A 151 13.58 -14.35 1.92
CA LYS A 151 13.83 -14.72 0.51
C LYS A 151 13.36 -13.70 -0.53
N ILE A 152 13.05 -12.47 -0.11
CA ILE A 152 12.12 -11.67 -0.88
C ILE A 152 12.45 -10.18 -0.98
N ILE A 153 12.40 -9.65 -2.21
CA ILE A 153 12.71 -8.26 -2.55
C ILE A 153 11.41 -7.52 -2.92
N LEU A 154 11.20 -6.35 -2.31
CA LEU A 154 10.11 -5.44 -2.66
C LEU A 154 10.56 -4.58 -3.84
N MET A 155 9.82 -4.62 -4.94
CA MET A 155 9.98 -3.63 -6.01
C MET A 155 8.74 -2.75 -6.07
N GLU A 156 8.97 -1.45 -6.02
CA GLU A 156 7.92 -0.43 -6.12
C GLU A 156 7.75 0.00 -7.57
N CYS A 157 6.50 -0.02 -8.04
CA CYS A 157 6.12 0.42 -9.37
C CYS A 157 6.05 1.96 -9.42
N ALA A 158 7.20 2.62 -9.33
CA ALA A 158 7.33 4.08 -9.44
C ALA A 158 7.20 4.55 -10.89
#